data_AF-A0A8S4AS25-F1
#
_entry.id   AF-A0A8S4AS25-F1
#
_cell.length_a   1.000
_cell.length_b   1.000
_cell.length_c   1.000
_cell.angle_alpha   90.00
_cell.angle_beta   90.00
_cell.angle_gamma   90.00
#
_symmetry.space_group_name_H-M   'P 1'
#
loop_
_entity.id
_entity.type
_entity.pdbx_description
1 polymer ?
#
loop_
_entity_poly.entity_id
_entity_poly.type
_entity_poly.pdbx_seq_one_letter_code
_entity_poly.pdbx_strand_id
1 'polypeptide(L)'
;MLWNDYEEKLSDQIVRTMENYTSQFPESEDLLWNDYEEKLSDQIVRTMENYTSQFPEVKERTAKRGRKLVDYDSARHHLEALQSAKKKDEAKITKAEEEFNKAQNVFEEINNELREELPVLYQSRIGCYVTVFQNISNLRDVFYKEMSVLNRELYNVMKKVETQHSGKAFIVKGLNR
;
A
#
# COMPACT_ATOMS: atom_id res chain seq x y z
N MET A 1 22.20 -0.76 -62.36
CA MET A 1 21.69 -2.01 -61.75
C MET A 1 22.30 -2.24 -60.36
N LEU A 2 23.62 -2.33 -60.22
CA LEU A 2 24.30 -2.51 -58.90
C LEU A 2 24.05 -1.39 -57.87
N TRP A 3 23.88 -0.14 -58.31
CA TRP A 3 23.63 1.00 -57.41
C TRP A 3 22.24 0.95 -56.75
N ASN A 4 21.22 0.48 -57.47
CA ASN A 4 19.87 0.34 -56.90
C ASN A 4 19.81 -0.83 -55.89
N ASP A 5 20.50 -1.94 -56.19
CA ASP A 5 20.60 -3.10 -55.30
C ASP A 5 21.35 -2.75 -53.98
N TYR A 6 22.27 -1.78 -54.03
CA TYR A 6 22.96 -1.27 -52.84
C TYR A 6 22.07 -0.35 -51.97
N GLU A 7 21.25 0.52 -52.58
CA GLU A 7 20.30 1.37 -51.85
C GLU A 7 19.17 0.55 -51.20
N GLU A 8 18.69 -0.48 -51.89
CA GLU A 8 17.63 -1.37 -51.40
C GLU A 8 18.11 -2.20 -50.20
N LYS A 9 19.29 -2.83 -50.29
CA LYS A 9 19.91 -3.56 -49.17
C LYS A 9 20.19 -2.66 -47.96
N LEU A 10 20.57 -1.41 -48.21
CA LEU A 10 20.78 -0.44 -47.14
C LEU A 10 19.46 -0.12 -46.46
N SER A 11 18.42 0.24 -47.21
CA SER A 11 17.08 0.54 -46.68
C SER A 11 16.53 -0.61 -45.83
N ASP A 12 16.64 -1.85 -46.32
CA ASP A 12 16.22 -3.05 -45.59
C ASP A 12 16.99 -3.25 -44.27
N GLN A 13 18.29 -2.93 -44.25
CA GLN A 13 19.09 -3.03 -43.04
C GLN A 13 18.69 -1.97 -42.01
N ILE A 14 18.28 -0.78 -42.45
CA ILE A 14 17.74 0.29 -41.58
C ILE A 14 16.43 -0.15 -40.97
N VAL A 15 15.50 -0.62 -41.81
CA VAL A 15 14.17 -1.04 -41.39
C VAL A 15 14.28 -2.19 -40.40
N ARG A 16 15.08 -3.23 -40.68
CA ARG A 16 15.29 -4.34 -39.72
C ARG A 16 15.95 -3.91 -38.42
N THR A 17 16.86 -2.94 -38.49
CA THR A 17 17.49 -2.39 -37.29
C THR A 17 16.45 -1.64 -36.45
N MET A 18 15.66 -0.75 -37.06
CA MET A 18 14.58 -0.02 -36.40
C MET A 18 13.46 -0.94 -35.87
N GLU A 19 13.07 -1.97 -36.62
CA GLU A 19 12.05 -2.96 -36.21
C GLU A 19 12.49 -3.77 -34.99
N ASN A 20 13.71 -4.33 -35.00
CA ASN A 20 14.24 -5.04 -33.83
C ASN A 20 14.28 -4.15 -32.57
N TYR A 21 14.59 -2.85 -32.73
CA TYR A 21 14.62 -1.91 -31.61
C TYR A 21 13.23 -1.47 -31.14
N THR A 22 12.30 -1.25 -32.07
CA THR A 22 10.91 -0.91 -31.76
C THR A 22 10.22 -2.06 -31.04
N SER A 23 10.65 -3.30 -31.24
CA SER A 23 10.13 -4.47 -30.51
C SER A 23 10.76 -4.67 -29.13
N GLN A 24 12.07 -4.45 -28.95
CA GLN A 24 12.76 -4.81 -27.70
C GLN A 24 12.63 -3.78 -26.57
N PHE A 25 12.62 -2.49 -26.90
CA PHE A 25 12.59 -1.43 -25.88
C PHE A 25 11.25 -1.36 -25.14
N PRO A 26 10.08 -1.35 -25.82
CA PRO A 26 8.79 -1.32 -25.14
C PRO A 26 8.57 -2.58 -24.28
N GLU A 27 8.98 -3.75 -24.75
CA GLU A 27 8.84 -5.00 -23.98
C GLU A 27 9.67 -4.95 -22.68
N SER A 28 10.90 -4.43 -22.74
CA SER A 28 11.75 -4.29 -21.54
C SER A 28 11.24 -3.22 -20.58
N GLU A 29 10.70 -2.11 -21.11
CA GLU A 29 10.08 -1.04 -20.32
C GLU A 29 8.82 -1.54 -19.61
N ASP A 30 7.95 -2.23 -20.35
CA ASP A 30 6.70 -2.81 -19.83
C ASP A 30 6.99 -3.83 -18.72
N LEU A 31 8.00 -4.68 -18.88
CA LEU A 31 8.40 -5.63 -17.84
C LEU A 31 8.88 -4.93 -16.57
N LEU A 32 9.66 -3.85 -16.70
CA LEU A 32 10.16 -3.08 -15.56
C LEU A 32 9.02 -2.37 -14.82
N TRP A 33 8.05 -1.81 -15.54
CA TRP A 33 6.85 -1.21 -14.94
C TRP A 33 5.99 -2.25 -14.23
N ASN A 34 5.71 -3.38 -14.88
CA ASN A 34 4.90 -4.44 -14.30
C ASN A 34 5.53 -4.99 -13.00
N ASP A 35 6.83 -5.26 -12.98
CA ASP A 35 7.55 -5.70 -11.77
C ASP A 35 7.51 -4.63 -10.66
N TYR A 36 7.67 -3.36 -11.02
CA TYR A 36 7.57 -2.26 -10.06
C TYR A 36 6.17 -2.14 -9.45
N GLU A 37 5.12 -2.20 -10.27
CA GLU A 37 3.73 -2.16 -9.82
C GLU A 37 3.37 -3.35 -8.93
N GLU A 38 3.78 -4.56 -9.33
CA GLU A 38 3.57 -5.78 -8.53
C GLU A 38 4.24 -5.65 -7.16
N LYS A 39 5.50 -5.20 -7.12
CA LYS A 39 6.24 -4.98 -5.86
C LYS A 39 5.65 -3.86 -5.02
N LEU A 40 5.17 -2.77 -5.62
CA LEU A 40 4.47 -1.72 -4.88
C LEU A 40 3.21 -2.27 -4.22
N SER A 41 2.41 -3.04 -4.96
CA SER A 41 1.22 -3.68 -4.43
C SER A 41 1.55 -4.62 -3.27
N ASP A 42 2.51 -5.53 -3.45
CA ASP A 42 2.84 -6.52 -2.42
C ASP A 42 3.53 -5.92 -1.18
N GLN A 43 4.43 -4.95 -1.36
CA GLN A 43 5.25 -4.43 -0.25
C GLN A 43 4.67 -3.19 0.45
N ILE A 44 3.76 -2.46 -0.19
CA ILE A 44 3.20 -1.22 0.39
C ILE A 44 1.71 -1.41 0.65
N VAL A 45 0.94 -1.82 -0.36
CA VAL A 45 -0.51 -1.96 -0.20
C VAL A 45 -0.80 -3.02 0.85
N ARG A 46 -0.19 -4.20 0.75
CA ARG A 46 -0.36 -5.27 1.76
C ARG A 46 0.05 -4.83 3.16
N THR A 47 1.16 -4.11 3.32
CA THR A 47 1.61 -3.61 4.63
C THR A 47 0.60 -2.64 5.24
N MET A 48 0.06 -1.73 4.43
CA MET A 48 -0.98 -0.78 4.85
C MET A 48 -2.30 -1.48 5.14
N GLU A 49 -2.70 -2.47 4.35
CA GLU A 49 -3.90 -3.29 4.59
C GLU A 49 -3.79 -4.04 5.92
N ASN A 50 -2.65 -4.69 6.17
CA ASN A 50 -2.42 -5.38 7.44
C ASN A 50 -2.47 -4.43 8.63
N TYR A 51 -1.90 -3.22 8.52
CA TYR A 51 -1.98 -2.21 9.58
C TYR A 51 -3.42 -1.72 9.79
N THR A 52 -4.12 -1.37 8.72
CA THR A 52 -5.48 -0.79 8.77
C THR A 52 -6.54 -1.81 9.16
N SER A 53 -6.31 -3.10 8.90
CA SER A 53 -7.22 -4.19 9.28
C SER A 53 -7.40 -4.38 10.79
N GLN A 54 -6.49 -3.83 11.62
CA GLN A 54 -6.56 -3.92 13.08
C GLN A 54 -7.60 -2.95 13.68
N PHE A 55 -7.92 -1.86 12.98
CA PHE A 55 -8.75 -0.78 13.54
C PHE A 55 -10.23 -1.14 13.73
N PRO A 56 -10.89 -1.89 12.82
CA PRO A 56 -12.29 -2.27 13.00
C PRO A 56 -12.57 -3.01 14.31
N GLU A 57 -11.74 -3.99 14.66
CA GLU A 57 -11.88 -4.77 15.90
C GLU A 57 -11.69 -3.89 17.14
N VAL A 58 -10.63 -3.08 17.16
CA VAL A 58 -10.35 -2.15 18.28
C VAL A 58 -11.48 -1.13 18.45
N LYS A 59 -12.07 -0.65 17.35
CA LYS A 59 -13.23 0.25 17.37
C LYS A 59 -14.46 -0.43 17.95
N GLU A 60 -14.72 -1.69 17.57
CA GLU A 60 -15.83 -2.46 18.11
C GLU A 60 -15.66 -2.70 19.62
N ARG A 61 -14.47 -3.10 20.06
CA ARG A 61 -14.16 -3.27 21.50
C ARG A 61 -14.29 -1.97 22.28
N THR A 62 -13.85 -0.84 21.72
CA THR A 62 -14.03 0.49 22.31
C THR A 62 -15.52 0.84 22.46
N ALA A 63 -16.33 0.54 21.45
CA ALA A 63 -17.78 0.74 21.53
C ALA A 63 -18.43 -0.20 22.56
N LYS A 64 -17.98 -1.45 22.65
CA LYS A 64 -18.43 -2.42 23.67
C LYS A 64 -18.08 -1.93 25.08
N ARG A 65 -16.85 -1.45 25.31
CA ARG A 65 -16.44 -0.81 26.56
C ARG A 65 -17.36 0.34 26.94
N GLY A 66 -17.70 1.21 25.98
CA GLY A 66 -18.63 2.32 26.20
C GLY A 66 -20.00 1.86 26.69
N ARG A 67 -20.57 0.81 26.07
CA ARG A 67 -21.84 0.22 26.54
C ARG A 67 -21.72 -0.40 27.94
N LYS A 68 -20.62 -1.10 28.23
CA LYS A 68 -20.39 -1.73 29.53
C LYS A 68 -20.10 -0.76 30.67
N LEU A 69 -19.55 0.41 30.37
CA LEU A 69 -19.46 1.50 31.34
C LEU A 69 -20.86 1.96 31.79
N VAL A 70 -21.81 2.08 30.86
CA VAL A 70 -23.19 2.46 31.19
C VAL A 70 -23.86 1.39 32.06
N ASP A 71 -23.70 0.11 31.72
CA ASP A 71 -24.23 -1.00 32.54
C ASP A 71 -23.64 -0.96 33.98
N TYR A 72 -22.33 -0.72 34.08
CA TYR A 72 -21.61 -0.59 35.36
C TYR A 72 -22.12 0.59 36.19
N ASP A 73 -22.20 1.79 35.61
CA ASP A 73 -22.67 2.99 36.31
C ASP A 73 -24.13 2.84 36.76
N SER A 74 -24.98 2.21 35.93
CA SER A 74 -26.37 1.90 36.27
C SER A 74 -26.47 0.95 37.48
N ALA A 75 -25.69 -0.13 37.48
CA ALA A 75 -25.68 -1.09 38.60
C ALA A 75 -25.13 -0.45 39.89
N ARG A 76 -24.10 0.40 39.78
CA ARG A 76 -23.52 1.14 40.91
C ARG A 76 -24.56 2.06 41.54
N HIS A 77 -25.25 2.87 40.74
CA HIS A 77 -26.29 3.76 41.23
C HIS A 77 -27.48 3.01 41.83
N HIS A 78 -27.85 1.85 41.27
CA HIS A 78 -28.91 1.02 41.85
C HIS A 78 -28.52 0.52 43.25
N LEU A 79 -27.29 0.04 43.42
CA LEU A 79 -26.76 -0.40 44.71
C LEU A 79 -26.67 0.76 45.72
N GLU A 80 -26.12 1.91 45.32
CA GLU A 80 -26.02 3.13 46.15
C GLU A 80 -27.41 3.58 46.65
N ALA A 81 -28.43 3.52 45.79
CA ALA A 81 -29.80 3.89 46.14
C ALA A 81 -30.42 2.92 47.16
N LEU A 82 -30.19 1.62 47.04
CA LEU A 82 -30.68 0.62 47.99
C LEU A 82 -29.96 0.71 49.34
N GLN A 83 -28.65 0.97 49.34
CA GLN A 83 -27.85 1.10 50.57
C GLN A 83 -28.18 2.38 51.36
N SER A 84 -28.56 3.46 50.67
CA SER A 84 -28.96 4.74 51.26
C SER A 84 -30.43 4.81 51.69
N ALA A 85 -31.23 3.78 51.39
CA ALA A 85 -32.63 3.73 51.77
C ALA A 85 -32.81 3.66 53.30
N LYS A 86 -33.79 4.42 53.82
CA LYS A 86 -34.12 4.44 55.26
C LYS A 86 -34.50 3.06 55.82
N LYS A 87 -35.14 2.22 54.99
CA LYS A 87 -35.47 0.83 55.32
C LYS A 87 -34.60 -0.07 54.44
N LYS A 88 -33.68 -0.79 55.07
CA LYS A 88 -32.79 -1.73 54.38
C LYS A 88 -33.50 -3.06 54.14
N ASP A 89 -33.38 -3.55 52.91
CA ASP A 89 -33.86 -4.86 52.47
C ASP A 89 -32.63 -5.66 52.07
N GLU A 90 -32.09 -6.43 53.03
CA GLU A 90 -30.80 -7.12 52.88
C GLU A 90 -30.79 -8.05 51.66
N ALA A 91 -31.89 -8.76 51.39
CA ALA A 91 -31.99 -9.65 50.23
C ALA A 91 -31.88 -8.90 48.90
N LYS A 92 -32.48 -7.69 48.80
CA LYS A 92 -32.33 -6.84 47.61
C LYS A 92 -30.95 -6.25 47.48
N ILE A 93 -30.34 -5.85 48.60
CA ILE A 93 -28.97 -5.31 48.61
C ILE A 93 -27.99 -6.37 48.13
N THR A 94 -28.04 -7.61 48.68
CA THR A 94 -27.17 -8.71 48.23
C THR A 94 -27.33 -9.00 46.73
N LYS A 95 -28.57 -8.99 46.21
CA LYS A 95 -28.79 -9.18 44.78
C LYS A 95 -28.19 -8.05 43.93
N ALA A 96 -28.36 -6.80 44.35
CA ALA A 96 -27.78 -5.65 43.66
C ALA A 96 -26.24 -5.65 43.73
N GLU A 97 -25.64 -6.12 44.82
CA GLU A 97 -24.18 -6.33 44.93
C GLU A 97 -23.68 -7.38 43.93
N GLU A 98 -24.39 -8.50 43.77
CA GLU A 98 -24.05 -9.50 42.74
C GLU A 98 -24.13 -8.94 41.33
N GLU A 99 -25.16 -8.15 41.02
CA GLU A 99 -25.34 -7.51 39.71
C GLU A 99 -24.25 -6.45 39.45
N PHE A 100 -23.93 -5.63 40.46
CA PHE A 100 -22.83 -4.67 40.41
C PHE A 100 -21.48 -5.36 40.15
N ASN A 101 -21.15 -6.39 40.92
CA ASN A 101 -19.89 -7.13 40.77
C ASN A 101 -19.77 -7.75 39.37
N LYS A 102 -20.85 -8.30 38.82
CA LYS A 102 -20.88 -8.83 37.44
C LYS A 102 -20.63 -7.73 36.41
N ALA A 103 -21.30 -6.59 36.52
CA ALA A 103 -21.13 -5.48 35.59
C ALA A 103 -19.72 -4.87 35.68
N GLN A 104 -19.18 -4.74 36.89
CA GLN A 104 -17.82 -4.27 37.15
C GLN A 104 -16.79 -5.18 36.47
N ASN A 105 -16.84 -6.49 36.71
CA ASN A 105 -15.88 -7.43 36.14
C ASN A 105 -15.86 -7.36 34.61
N VAL A 106 -17.03 -7.37 33.98
CA VAL A 106 -17.15 -7.31 32.50
C VAL A 106 -16.62 -5.98 31.94
N PHE A 107 -16.88 -4.86 32.62
CA PHE A 107 -16.35 -3.56 32.19
C PHE A 107 -14.84 -3.49 32.37
N GLU A 108 -14.33 -3.86 33.55
CA GLU A 108 -12.91 -3.76 33.90
C GLU A 108 -12.03 -4.65 33.03
N GLU A 109 -12.48 -5.86 32.69
CA GLU A 109 -11.80 -6.76 31.75
C GLU A 109 -11.51 -6.04 30.42
N ILE A 110 -12.56 -5.59 29.72
CA ILE A 110 -12.44 -4.91 28.43
C ILE A 110 -11.64 -3.61 28.56
N ASN A 111 -11.85 -2.88 29.65
CA ASN A 111 -11.21 -1.60 29.88
C ASN A 111 -9.70 -1.74 30.14
N ASN A 112 -9.27 -2.78 30.83
CA ASN A 112 -7.86 -3.03 31.11
C ASN A 112 -7.14 -3.49 29.84
N GLU A 113 -7.72 -4.43 29.08
CA GLU A 113 -7.15 -4.85 27.80
C GLU A 113 -6.96 -3.67 26.84
N LEU A 114 -7.99 -2.81 26.67
CA LEU A 114 -7.88 -1.63 25.81
C LEU A 114 -6.86 -0.61 26.31
N ARG A 115 -6.64 -0.50 27.63
CA ARG A 115 -5.61 0.39 28.19
C ARG A 115 -4.20 -0.09 27.87
N GLU A 116 -4.00 -1.40 27.75
CA GLU A 116 -2.72 -1.99 27.37
C GLU A 116 -2.51 -1.92 25.85
N GLU A 117 -3.53 -2.25 25.07
CA GLU A 117 -3.41 -2.37 23.61
C GLU A 117 -3.38 -1.02 22.87
N LEU A 118 -4.20 -0.04 23.27
CA LEU A 118 -4.31 1.23 22.53
C LEU A 118 -2.98 2.00 22.45
N PRO A 119 -2.17 2.13 23.52
CA PRO A 119 -0.84 2.74 23.42
C PRO A 119 0.10 1.98 22.49
N VAL A 120 0.05 0.66 22.48
CA VAL A 120 0.88 -0.20 21.61
C VAL A 120 0.48 0.00 20.14
N LEU A 121 -0.82 -0.03 19.83
CA LEU A 121 -1.34 0.25 18.49
C LEU A 121 -1.01 1.67 18.03
N TYR A 122 -1.10 2.66 18.93
CA TYR A 122 -0.71 4.02 18.60
C TYR A 122 0.78 4.06 18.26
N GLN A 123 1.65 3.46 19.07
CA GLN A 123 3.09 3.47 18.85
C GLN A 123 3.51 2.75 17.56
N SER A 124 2.81 1.68 17.17
CA SER A 124 3.12 0.93 15.95
C SER A 124 2.97 1.75 14.66
N ARG A 125 2.24 2.90 14.68
CA ARG A 125 2.14 3.84 13.55
C ARG A 125 3.50 4.25 12.99
N ILE A 126 4.49 4.44 13.86
CA ILE A 126 5.83 4.88 13.46
C ILE A 126 6.50 3.77 12.64
N GLY A 127 6.46 2.53 13.13
CA GLY A 127 7.00 1.38 12.42
C GLY A 127 6.33 1.18 11.07
N CYS A 128 4.99 1.26 11.01
CA CYS A 128 4.23 1.17 9.77
C CYS A 128 4.69 2.21 8.73
N TYR A 129 4.75 3.49 9.11
CA TYR A 129 5.17 4.55 8.20
C TYR A 129 6.63 4.39 7.76
N VAL A 130 7.54 4.08 8.68
CA VAL A 130 8.95 3.84 8.35
C VAL A 130 9.07 2.72 7.34
N THR A 131 8.42 1.57 7.56
CA THR A 131 8.45 0.44 6.63
C THR A 131 7.91 0.82 5.26
N VAL A 132 6.75 1.48 5.20
CA VAL A 132 6.14 1.90 3.92
C VAL A 132 7.04 2.83 3.14
N PHE A 133 7.56 3.89 3.77
CA PHE A 133 8.41 4.85 3.08
C PHE A 133 9.77 4.28 2.71
N GLN A 134 10.33 3.38 3.52
CA GLN A 134 11.56 2.67 3.19
C GLN A 134 11.35 1.78 1.96
N ASN A 135 10.25 1.01 1.91
CA ASN A 135 9.92 0.16 0.77
C ASN A 135 9.72 0.99 -0.51
N ILE A 136 8.96 2.09 -0.44
CA ILE A 136 8.80 3.03 -1.57
C ILE A 136 10.15 3.53 -2.07
N SER A 137 11.01 3.98 -1.16
CA SER A 137 12.30 4.56 -1.51
C SER A 137 13.23 3.52 -2.17
N ASN A 138 13.31 2.32 -1.61
CA ASN A 138 14.12 1.23 -2.15
C ASN A 138 13.62 0.79 -3.53
N LEU A 139 12.31 0.62 -3.70
CA LEU A 139 11.74 0.22 -4.98
C LEU A 139 11.94 1.30 -6.04
N ARG A 140 11.80 2.59 -5.69
CA ARG A 140 12.08 3.71 -6.60
C ARG A 140 13.55 3.76 -7.01
N ASP A 141 14.47 3.57 -6.07
CA ASP A 141 15.91 3.58 -6.36
C ASP A 141 16.27 2.50 -7.39
N VAL A 142 15.78 1.26 -7.18
CA VAL A 142 15.96 0.16 -8.14
C VAL A 142 15.33 0.50 -9.48
N PHE A 143 14.06 0.93 -9.50
CA PHE A 143 13.35 1.23 -10.72
C PHE A 143 14.06 2.31 -11.56
N TYR A 144 14.44 3.43 -10.94
CA TYR A 144 15.11 4.51 -11.67
C TYR A 144 16.51 4.12 -12.15
N LYS A 145 17.23 3.28 -11.38
CA LYS A 145 18.52 2.76 -11.80
C LYS A 145 18.38 1.91 -13.06
N GLU A 146 17.47 0.94 -13.09
CA GLU A 146 17.23 0.09 -14.26
C GLU A 146 16.68 0.88 -15.45
N MET A 147 15.74 1.79 -15.21
CA MET A 147 15.19 2.68 -16.24
C MET A 147 16.28 3.58 -16.85
N SER A 148 17.25 4.03 -16.06
CA SER A 148 18.39 4.81 -16.57
C SER A 148 19.28 4.00 -17.52
N VAL A 149 19.44 2.70 -17.26
CA VAL A 149 20.19 1.79 -18.13
C VAL A 149 19.46 1.63 -19.45
N LEU A 150 18.15 1.35 -19.40
CA LEU A 150 17.31 1.20 -20.58
C LEU A 150 17.29 2.47 -21.45
N ASN A 151 17.15 3.65 -20.83
CA ASN A 151 17.22 4.93 -21.53
C ASN A 151 18.59 5.19 -22.19
N ARG A 152 19.68 4.81 -21.52
CA ARG A 152 21.03 4.92 -22.10
C ARG A 152 21.21 3.99 -23.29
N GLU A 153 20.66 2.78 -23.22
CA GLU A 153 20.65 1.85 -24.34
C GLU A 153 19.88 2.40 -25.54
N LEU A 154 18.69 2.95 -25.31
CA LEU A 154 17.91 3.64 -26.35
C LEU A 154 18.70 4.78 -27.00
N TYR A 155 19.34 5.63 -26.19
CA TYR A 155 20.17 6.71 -26.72
C TYR A 155 21.32 6.19 -27.58
N ASN A 156 22.02 5.14 -27.13
CA ASN A 156 23.11 4.53 -27.89
C ASN A 156 22.62 3.97 -29.23
N VAL A 157 21.42 3.40 -29.25
CA VAL A 157 20.77 2.91 -30.46
C VAL A 157 20.44 4.04 -31.42
N MET A 158 19.79 5.10 -30.94
CA MET A 158 19.47 6.28 -31.75
C MET A 158 20.73 6.89 -32.37
N LYS A 159 21.82 6.96 -31.59
CA LYS A 159 23.12 7.42 -32.07
C LYS A 159 23.72 6.49 -33.13
N LYS A 160 23.58 5.16 -33.01
CA LYS A 160 24.01 4.21 -34.05
C LYS A 160 23.24 4.44 -35.35
N VAL A 161 21.93 4.58 -35.28
CA VAL A 161 21.07 4.89 -36.43
C VAL A 161 21.52 6.21 -37.09
N GLU A 162 21.72 7.26 -36.31
CA GLU A 162 22.22 8.55 -36.80
C GLU A 162 23.57 8.38 -37.52
N THR A 163 24.55 7.72 -36.90
CA THR A 163 25.88 7.54 -37.50
C THR A 163 25.87 6.70 -38.77
N GLN A 164 24.99 5.69 -38.87
CA GLN A 164 24.84 4.86 -40.08
C GLN A 164 24.21 5.64 -41.24
N HIS A 165 23.55 6.78 -40.98
CA HIS A 165 22.79 7.56 -41.96
C HIS A 165 23.19 9.04 -42.08
N SER A 166 24.22 9.48 -41.37
CA SER A 166 24.65 10.89 -41.24
C SER A 166 25.09 11.59 -42.53
N GLY A 167 25.13 10.89 -43.66
CA GLY A 167 25.56 11.41 -44.96
C GLY A 167 24.60 11.18 -46.13
N LYS A 168 23.35 10.73 -45.90
CA LYS A 168 22.42 10.42 -47.01
C LYS A 168 21.13 11.25 -46.89
N ALA A 169 20.94 12.17 -47.85
CA ALA A 169 19.65 12.81 -48.05
C ALA A 169 18.65 11.73 -48.51
N PHE A 170 17.69 11.40 -47.66
CA PHE A 170 16.60 10.50 -48.02
C PHE A 170 15.70 11.21 -49.04
N ILE A 171 15.84 10.87 -50.32
CA ILE A 171 14.82 11.23 -51.31
C ILE A 171 13.69 10.23 -51.14
N VAL A 172 12.63 10.63 -50.42
CA VAL A 172 11.35 9.91 -50.44
C VAL A 172 10.77 10.07 -51.86
N LYS A 173 11.12 9.16 -52.77
CA LYS A 173 10.46 9.06 -54.07
C LYS A 173 9.12 8.35 -53.85
N GLY A 174 8.06 9.13 -53.67
CA GLY A 174 6.69 8.61 -53.69
C GLY A 174 5.74 9.22 -52.68
N LEU A 175 5.61 10.54 -52.65
CA LEU A 175 4.32 11.17 -52.29
C LEU A 175 3.78 11.83 -53.56
N ASN A 176 3.41 11.01 -54.54
CA ASN A 176 2.53 11.49 -55.60
C ASN A 176 1.11 11.46 -55.02
N ARG A 177 0.49 12.64 -55.01
CA ARG A 177 -0.92 12.89 -54.72
C ARG A 177 -1.84 12.05 -55.59
#